data_AF-A0A429DXN2-F1
#
_entry.id   AF-A0A429DXN2-F1
#
_cell.length_a   1.000
_cell.length_b   1.000
_cell.length_c   1.000
_cell.angle_alpha   90.00
_cell.angle_beta   90.00
_cell.angle_gamma   90.00
#
_symmetry.space_group_name_H-M   'P 1'
#
loop_
_entity.id
_entity.type
_entity.pdbx_description
1 polymer ?
#
loop_
_entity_poly.entity_id
_entity_poly.type
_entity_poly.pdbx_seq_one_letter_code
_entity_poly.pdbx_strand_id
1 'polypeptide(L)'
;MALDPNAPLGLRERKKRAARRAMSEAALRLAAEKGVEQVRVEDIASAVGVSSRTFNNYFSSKEEAICSFIVERQERVLEALRERPPEEPLWEAVSAATLETYGREGEPNRDSVKLARSMILHPSVHGEFLKAHATVERVLAEGILERAGAGPENALNARLMAAIVESAVKTAFFHWLMNEGTEPFLETVSALLHEAAAGVPSLTGPEPVKKPNKQ
;
A
#
# COMPACT_ATOMS: atom_id res chain seq x y z
N MET A 1 18.66 -13.25 -33.55
CA MET A 1 17.25 -13.64 -33.35
C MET A 1 16.91 -13.32 -31.91
N ALA A 2 16.39 -12.11 -31.66
CA ALA A 2 16.04 -11.66 -30.32
C ALA A 2 14.79 -12.43 -29.86
N LEU A 3 14.87 -13.04 -28.67
CA LEU A 3 13.72 -13.65 -28.01
C LEU A 3 12.69 -12.55 -27.74
N ASP A 4 11.46 -12.73 -28.24
CA ASP A 4 10.34 -11.83 -27.97
C ASP A 4 10.02 -11.87 -26.46
N PRO A 5 10.21 -10.76 -25.71
CA PRO A 5 9.86 -10.70 -24.28
C PRO A 5 8.34 -10.81 -24.03
N ASN A 6 7.52 -10.88 -25.08
CA ASN A 6 6.06 -10.98 -25.04
C ASN A 6 5.51 -12.40 -25.33
N ALA A 7 6.35 -13.43 -25.23
CA ALA A 7 5.99 -14.84 -25.32
C ALA A 7 4.78 -15.24 -24.42
N PRO A 8 4.04 -16.34 -24.71
CA PRO A 8 2.82 -16.78 -24.03
C PRO A 8 2.82 -16.76 -22.48
N LEU A 9 4.00 -16.83 -21.87
CA LEU A 9 4.21 -16.65 -20.42
C LEU A 9 3.80 -15.25 -19.93
N GLY A 10 4.12 -14.19 -20.68
CA GLY A 10 3.71 -12.82 -20.37
C GLY A 10 2.19 -12.61 -20.47
N LEU A 11 1.54 -13.23 -21.46
CA LEU A 11 0.08 -13.19 -21.59
C LEU A 11 -0.62 -13.92 -20.44
N ARG A 12 -0.08 -15.07 -20.01
CA ARG A 12 -0.60 -15.83 -18.87
C ARG A 12 -0.48 -15.05 -17.57
N GLU A 13 0.66 -14.44 -17.30
CA GLU A 13 0.86 -13.62 -16.09
C GLU A 13 -0.02 -12.36 -16.11
N ARG A 14 -0.17 -11.69 -17.25
CA ARG A 14 -1.11 -10.57 -17.40
C ARG A 14 -2.55 -10.99 -17.13
N LYS A 15 -3.00 -12.11 -17.69
CA LYS A 15 -4.34 -12.66 -17.43
C LYS A 15 -4.53 -13.03 -15.96
N LYS A 16 -3.51 -13.62 -15.33
CA LYS A 16 -3.51 -13.97 -13.91
C LYS A 16 -3.65 -12.72 -13.02
N ARG A 17 -2.86 -11.67 -13.29
CA ARG A 17 -2.95 -10.38 -12.57
C ARG A 17 -4.31 -9.70 -12.77
N ALA A 18 -4.80 -9.66 -14.00
CA ALA A 18 -6.12 -9.09 -14.30
C ALA A 18 -7.25 -9.82 -13.57
N ALA A 19 -7.19 -11.16 -13.53
CA ALA A 19 -8.16 -11.97 -12.79
C ALA A 19 -8.08 -11.72 -11.28
N ARG A 20 -6.86 -11.68 -10.70
CA ARG A 20 -6.65 -11.36 -9.28
C ARG A 20 -7.24 -9.99 -8.92
N ARG A 21 -6.92 -8.98 -9.73
CA ARG A 21 -7.42 -7.61 -9.54
C ARG A 21 -8.94 -7.52 -9.63
N ALA A 22 -9.56 -8.15 -10.64
CA ALA A 22 -11.01 -8.15 -10.79
C ALA A 22 -11.71 -8.78 -9.57
N MET A 23 -11.17 -9.87 -9.04
CA MET A 23 -11.68 -10.51 -7.81
C MET A 23 -11.49 -9.61 -6.58
N SER A 24 -10.35 -8.92 -6.44
CA SER A 24 -10.11 -7.98 -5.34
C SER A 24 -11.07 -6.78 -5.40
N GLU A 25 -11.24 -6.17 -6.58
CA GLU A 25 -12.17 -5.06 -6.78
C GLU A 25 -13.62 -5.47 -6.48
N ALA A 26 -14.02 -6.69 -6.87
CA ALA A 26 -15.33 -7.24 -6.52
C ALA A 26 -15.49 -7.49 -5.02
N ALA A 27 -14.46 -8.04 -4.35
CA ALA A 27 -14.47 -8.27 -2.90
C ALA A 27 -14.58 -6.95 -2.13
N LEU A 28 -13.77 -5.95 -2.50
CA LEU A 28 -13.78 -4.61 -1.92
C LEU A 28 -15.15 -3.94 -2.09
N ARG A 29 -15.71 -3.98 -3.30
CA ARG A 29 -17.05 -3.42 -3.59
C ARG A 29 -18.15 -4.11 -2.79
N LEU A 30 -18.17 -5.43 -2.75
CA LEU A 30 -19.20 -6.18 -2.01
C LEU A 30 -19.08 -5.96 -0.50
N ALA A 31 -17.87 -5.88 0.03
CA ALA A 31 -17.62 -5.59 1.45
C ALA A 31 -18.05 -4.16 1.80
N ALA A 32 -17.84 -3.22 0.88
CA ALA A 32 -18.37 -1.87 0.97
C ALA A 32 -19.92 -1.85 0.95
N GLU A 33 -20.57 -2.57 0.04
CA GLU A 33 -22.04 -2.52 -0.07
C GLU A 33 -22.77 -3.24 1.06
N LYS A 34 -22.25 -4.38 1.53
CA LYS A 34 -22.97 -5.30 2.43
C LYS A 34 -22.34 -5.45 3.82
N GLY A 35 -21.13 -4.93 4.01
CA GLY A 35 -20.29 -5.22 5.18
C GLY A 35 -19.54 -6.56 5.06
N VAL A 36 -18.37 -6.63 5.68
CA VAL A 36 -17.44 -7.79 5.59
C VAL A 36 -18.11 -9.12 5.96
N GLU A 37 -18.93 -9.12 7.00
CA GLU A 37 -19.60 -10.33 7.51
C GLU A 37 -20.60 -10.95 6.54
N GLN A 38 -21.25 -10.13 5.69
CA GLN A 38 -22.29 -10.61 4.78
C GLN A 38 -21.74 -11.07 3.43
N VAL A 39 -20.47 -10.79 3.13
CA VAL A 39 -19.84 -11.19 1.87
C VAL A 39 -19.41 -12.64 1.94
N ARG A 40 -19.73 -13.43 0.90
CA ARG A 40 -19.25 -14.79 0.73
C ARG A 40 -18.32 -14.92 -0.46
N VAL A 41 -17.45 -15.94 -0.44
CA VAL A 41 -16.57 -16.29 -1.57
C VAL A 41 -17.40 -16.56 -2.83
N GLU A 42 -18.56 -17.20 -2.69
CA GLU A 42 -19.47 -17.47 -3.79
C GLU A 42 -19.99 -16.19 -4.46
N ASP A 43 -20.29 -15.15 -3.67
CA ASP A 43 -20.77 -13.86 -4.17
C ASP A 43 -19.68 -13.16 -4.99
N ILE A 44 -18.43 -13.16 -4.48
CA ILE A 44 -17.29 -12.56 -5.16
C ILE A 44 -17.00 -13.29 -6.47
N ALA A 45 -16.96 -14.63 -6.43
CA ALA A 45 -16.69 -15.46 -7.59
C ALA A 45 -17.77 -15.27 -8.68
N SER A 46 -19.04 -15.26 -8.28
CA SER A 46 -20.18 -14.99 -9.16
C SER A 46 -20.09 -13.61 -9.81
N ALA A 47 -19.71 -12.58 -9.03
CA ALA A 47 -19.60 -11.20 -9.51
C ALA A 47 -18.57 -10.99 -10.63
N VAL A 48 -17.59 -11.90 -10.78
CA VAL A 48 -16.59 -11.87 -11.87
C VAL A 48 -16.69 -13.07 -12.82
N GLY A 49 -17.76 -13.87 -12.71
CA GLY A 49 -18.01 -14.99 -13.62
C GLY A 49 -17.04 -16.18 -13.47
N VAL A 50 -16.53 -16.44 -12.26
CA VAL A 50 -15.65 -17.58 -11.98
C VAL A 50 -16.24 -18.51 -10.92
N SER A 51 -15.68 -19.72 -10.79
CA SER A 51 -16.07 -20.64 -9.72
C SER A 51 -15.40 -20.28 -8.38
N SER A 52 -15.98 -20.67 -7.24
CA SER A 52 -15.31 -20.55 -5.94
C SER A 52 -13.96 -21.28 -5.89
N ARG A 53 -13.83 -22.39 -6.63
CA ARG A 53 -12.54 -23.09 -6.79
C ARG A 53 -11.52 -22.19 -7.49
N THR A 54 -11.94 -21.48 -8.54
CA THR A 54 -11.07 -20.53 -9.24
C THR A 54 -10.66 -19.41 -8.30
N PHE A 55 -11.59 -18.82 -7.54
CA PHE A 55 -11.26 -17.82 -6.52
C PHE A 55 -10.23 -18.33 -5.51
N ASN A 56 -10.44 -19.53 -4.97
CA ASN A 56 -9.56 -20.14 -3.97
C ASN A 56 -8.15 -20.47 -4.52
N ASN A 57 -7.96 -20.49 -5.85
CA ASN A 57 -6.62 -20.60 -6.45
C ASN A 57 -5.84 -19.28 -6.38
N TYR A 58 -6.51 -18.15 -6.16
CA TYR A 58 -5.91 -16.83 -6.03
C TYR A 58 -5.85 -16.36 -4.58
N PHE A 59 -6.89 -16.61 -3.79
CA PHE A 59 -7.00 -16.11 -2.42
C PHE A 59 -7.38 -17.23 -1.46
N SER A 60 -6.77 -17.22 -0.29
CA SER A 60 -7.08 -18.13 0.81
C SER A 60 -8.37 -17.76 1.55
N SER A 61 -8.80 -16.50 1.47
CA SER A 61 -9.99 -15.98 2.13
C SER A 61 -10.58 -14.76 1.41
N LYS A 62 -11.80 -14.36 1.80
CA LYS A 62 -12.41 -13.11 1.33
C LYS A 62 -11.66 -11.89 1.88
N GLU A 63 -11.16 -12.00 3.10
CA GLU A 63 -10.37 -10.95 3.77
C GLU A 63 -9.04 -10.71 3.04
N GLU A 64 -8.37 -11.76 2.54
CA GLU A 64 -7.16 -11.60 1.71
C GLU A 64 -7.49 -10.87 0.41
N ALA A 65 -8.61 -11.23 -0.24
CA ALA A 65 -9.07 -10.56 -1.45
C ALA A 65 -9.41 -9.07 -1.22
N ILE A 66 -10.01 -8.76 -0.07
CA ILE A 66 -10.28 -7.37 0.37
C ILE A 66 -8.96 -6.60 0.55
N CYS A 67 -7.91 -7.21 1.08
CA CYS A 67 -6.62 -6.54 1.32
C CYS A 67 -5.68 -6.53 0.10
N SER A 68 -5.97 -7.27 -0.97
CA SER A 68 -5.08 -7.43 -2.13
C SER A 68 -4.74 -6.11 -2.83
N PHE A 69 -5.63 -5.11 -2.79
CA PHE A 69 -5.36 -3.79 -3.39
C PHE A 69 -4.09 -3.12 -2.81
N ILE A 70 -3.73 -3.43 -1.55
CA ILE A 70 -2.53 -2.91 -0.88
C ILE A 70 -1.27 -3.40 -1.61
N VAL A 71 -1.23 -4.71 -1.93
CA VAL A 71 -0.12 -5.34 -2.64
C VAL A 71 -0.10 -4.90 -4.11
N GLU A 72 -1.26 -4.83 -4.77
CA GLU A 72 -1.37 -4.39 -6.16
C GLU A 72 -0.90 -2.95 -6.38
N ARG A 73 -1.10 -2.08 -5.38
CA ARG A 73 -0.58 -0.71 -5.40
C ARG A 73 0.93 -0.68 -5.32
N GLN A 74 1.53 -1.56 -4.50
CA GLN A 74 2.98 -1.63 -4.39
C GLN A 74 3.65 -2.06 -5.70
N GLU A 75 3.00 -2.93 -6.49
CA GLU A 75 3.51 -3.25 -7.84
C GLU A 75 3.61 -2.01 -8.74
N ARG A 76 2.64 -1.09 -8.63
CA ARG A 76 2.66 0.20 -9.37
C ARG A 76 3.74 1.14 -8.85
N VAL A 77 3.97 1.20 -7.54
CA VAL A 77 5.09 1.95 -6.95
C VAL A 77 6.43 1.45 -7.51
N LEU A 78 6.60 0.13 -7.62
CA LEU A 78 7.81 -0.45 -8.20
C LEU A 78 7.95 -0.16 -9.71
N GLU A 79 6.85 -0.19 -10.46
CA GLU A 79 6.86 0.21 -11.87
C GLU A 79 7.26 1.68 -12.03
N ALA A 80 6.64 2.58 -11.27
CA ALA A 80 7.00 3.99 -11.24
C ALA A 80 8.47 4.20 -10.85
N LEU A 81 8.98 3.48 -9.83
CA LEU A 81 10.38 3.55 -9.40
C LEU A 81 11.37 3.12 -10.49
N ARG A 82 11.02 2.10 -11.30
CA ARG A 82 11.84 1.63 -12.41
C ARG A 82 11.91 2.61 -13.57
N GLU A 83 10.87 3.42 -13.76
CA GLU A 83 10.81 4.45 -14.79
C GLU A 83 11.64 5.70 -14.43
N ARG A 84 12.06 5.86 -13.17
CA ARG A 84 12.82 7.03 -12.71
C ARG A 84 14.30 6.96 -13.11
N PRO A 85 14.94 8.10 -13.48
CA PRO A 85 16.36 8.15 -13.85
C PRO A 85 17.25 7.55 -12.76
N PRO A 86 18.20 6.64 -13.08
CA PRO A 86 18.97 5.89 -12.08
C PRO A 86 19.86 6.76 -11.19
N GLU A 87 20.25 7.95 -11.65
CA GLU A 87 21.07 8.93 -10.94
C GLU A 87 20.33 9.69 -9.82
N GLU A 88 19.00 9.62 -9.77
CA GLU A 88 18.25 10.25 -8.69
C GLU A 88 18.58 9.60 -7.33
N PRO A 89 18.81 10.41 -6.28
CA PRO A 89 18.99 9.89 -4.95
C PRO A 89 17.82 8.99 -4.53
N LEU A 90 18.17 7.85 -3.93
CA LEU A 90 17.24 6.75 -3.71
C LEU A 90 15.98 7.16 -2.91
N TRP A 91 16.17 8.00 -1.89
CA TRP A 91 15.07 8.49 -1.07
C TRP A 91 14.05 9.31 -1.88
N GLU A 92 14.54 10.23 -2.71
CA GLU A 92 13.68 11.07 -3.56
C GLU A 92 12.98 10.22 -4.62
N ALA A 93 13.69 9.26 -5.22
CA ALA A 93 13.12 8.37 -6.22
C ALA A 93 11.98 7.52 -5.65
N VAL A 94 12.18 6.90 -4.49
CA VAL A 94 11.16 6.08 -3.81
C VAL A 94 9.98 6.93 -3.34
N SER A 95 10.25 8.10 -2.75
CA SER A 95 9.21 9.02 -2.27
C SER A 95 8.34 9.50 -3.42
N ALA A 96 8.95 9.92 -4.53
CA ALA A 96 8.23 10.40 -5.70
C ALA A 96 7.42 9.28 -6.39
N ALA A 97 8.00 8.08 -6.56
CA ALA A 97 7.27 6.92 -7.09
C ALA A 97 6.05 6.55 -6.24
N THR A 98 6.19 6.66 -4.92
CA THR A 98 5.09 6.47 -3.97
C THR A 98 4.01 7.54 -4.20
N LEU A 99 4.36 8.83 -4.08
CA LEU A 99 3.40 9.93 -4.23
C LEU A 99 2.68 9.92 -5.58
N GLU A 100 3.41 9.65 -6.67
CA GLU A 100 2.84 9.53 -8.01
C GLU A 100 1.79 8.43 -8.11
N THR A 101 2.07 7.26 -7.54
CA THR A 101 1.14 6.12 -7.58
C THR A 101 -0.15 6.43 -6.85
N TYR A 102 -0.07 7.04 -5.66
CA TYR A 102 -1.25 7.44 -4.90
C TYR A 102 -1.97 8.65 -5.54
N GLY A 103 -1.23 9.55 -6.20
CA GLY A 103 -1.78 10.71 -6.92
C GLY A 103 -2.63 10.34 -8.13
N ARG A 104 -2.20 9.34 -8.90
CA ARG A 104 -2.94 8.85 -10.09
C ARG A 104 -4.30 8.24 -9.75
N GLU A 105 -4.46 7.71 -8.53
CA GLU A 105 -5.71 7.07 -8.08
C GLU A 105 -6.75 8.10 -7.56
N GLY A 106 -6.34 9.34 -7.31
CA GLY A 106 -7.17 10.38 -6.71
C GLY A 106 -7.45 10.12 -5.23
N GLU A 107 -7.87 11.17 -4.50
CA GLU A 107 -8.28 11.00 -3.11
C GLU A 107 -9.65 10.32 -3.03
N PRO A 108 -9.84 9.27 -2.20
CA PRO A 108 -11.15 8.65 -2.06
C PRO A 108 -12.16 9.65 -1.48
N ASN A 109 -13.39 9.65 -2.02
CA ASN A 109 -14.48 10.49 -1.51
C ASN A 109 -14.73 10.25 -0.01
N ARG A 110 -15.08 11.30 0.75
CA ARG A 110 -15.38 11.27 2.20
C ARG A 110 -16.36 10.15 2.60
N ASP A 111 -17.40 9.92 1.81
CA ASP A 111 -18.36 8.84 2.08
C ASP A 111 -17.75 7.43 1.93
N SER A 112 -16.77 7.28 1.01
CA SER A 112 -15.99 6.04 0.85
C SER A 112 -15.02 5.80 2.01
N VAL A 113 -14.62 6.85 2.76
CA VAL A 113 -13.70 6.76 3.90
C VAL A 113 -14.34 6.05 5.09
N LYS A 114 -15.60 6.38 5.41
CA LYS A 114 -16.32 5.73 6.52
C LYS A 114 -16.46 4.23 6.30
N LEU A 115 -16.67 3.86 5.05
CA LEU A 115 -16.84 2.47 4.64
C LEU A 115 -15.51 1.71 4.59
N ALA A 116 -14.47 2.33 4.04
CA ALA A 116 -13.11 1.81 4.11
C ALA A 116 -12.66 1.65 5.58
N ARG A 117 -13.00 2.60 6.45
CA ARG A 117 -12.72 2.53 7.89
C ARG A 117 -13.41 1.34 8.53
N SER A 118 -14.72 1.16 8.32
CA SER A 118 -15.46 0.05 8.94
C SER A 118 -14.95 -1.32 8.47
N MET A 119 -14.52 -1.40 7.21
CA MET A 119 -13.98 -2.64 6.63
C MET A 119 -12.56 -2.94 7.11
N ILE A 120 -11.66 -1.96 7.12
CA ILE A 120 -10.25 -2.17 7.49
C ILE A 120 -10.06 -2.35 8.99
N LEU A 121 -10.86 -1.65 9.80
CA LEU A 121 -10.86 -1.83 11.25
C LEU A 121 -11.69 -3.04 11.69
N HIS A 122 -12.28 -3.78 10.76
CA HIS A 122 -13.02 -4.99 11.08
C HIS A 122 -12.06 -6.07 11.64
N PRO A 123 -12.35 -6.69 12.81
CA PRO A 123 -11.43 -7.64 13.44
C PRO A 123 -11.01 -8.81 12.55
N SER A 124 -11.91 -9.33 11.70
CA SER A 124 -11.58 -10.43 10.78
C SER A 124 -10.58 -10.03 9.68
N VAL A 125 -10.56 -8.75 9.28
CA VAL A 125 -9.69 -8.24 8.19
C VAL A 125 -8.29 -7.92 8.72
N HIS A 126 -8.17 -7.60 10.01
CA HIS A 126 -6.93 -7.09 10.60
C HIS A 126 -5.71 -8.00 10.34
N GLY A 127 -5.87 -9.31 10.43
CA GLY A 127 -4.78 -10.26 10.16
C GLY A 127 -4.28 -10.20 8.72
N GLU A 128 -5.18 -10.15 7.74
CA GLU A 128 -4.83 -10.05 6.32
C GLU A 128 -4.28 -8.67 5.97
N PHE A 129 -4.78 -7.62 6.63
CA PHE A 129 -4.24 -6.27 6.49
C PHE A 129 -2.77 -6.20 6.91
N LEU A 130 -2.42 -6.73 8.09
CA LEU A 130 -1.02 -6.78 8.55
C LEU A 130 -0.12 -7.61 7.62
N LYS A 131 -0.62 -8.76 7.12
CA LYS A 131 0.12 -9.59 6.15
C LYS A 131 0.37 -8.86 4.84
N ALA A 132 -0.62 -8.10 4.35
CA ALA A 132 -0.49 -7.33 3.12
C ALA A 132 0.59 -6.25 3.27
N HIS A 133 0.59 -5.51 4.38
CA HIS A 133 1.61 -4.50 4.69
C HIS A 133 3.02 -5.09 4.82
N ALA A 134 3.17 -6.22 5.51
CA ALA A 134 4.46 -6.92 5.59
C ALA A 134 4.95 -7.40 4.21
N THR A 135 4.02 -7.81 3.34
CA THR A 135 4.34 -8.18 1.95
C THR A 135 4.80 -6.97 1.15
N VAL A 136 4.12 -5.83 1.29
CA VAL A 136 4.49 -4.56 0.65
C VAL A 136 5.89 -4.11 1.05
N GLU A 137 6.22 -4.14 2.35
CA GLU A 137 7.56 -3.78 2.84
C GLU A 137 8.64 -4.63 2.19
N ARG A 138 8.46 -5.96 2.16
CA ARG A 138 9.42 -6.88 1.53
C ARG A 138 9.60 -6.59 0.03
N VAL A 139 8.50 -6.43 -0.69
CA VAL A 139 8.51 -6.17 -2.14
C VAL A 139 9.16 -4.82 -2.46
N LEU A 140 8.88 -3.79 -1.66
CA LEU A 140 9.53 -2.49 -1.80
C LEU A 140 11.05 -2.59 -1.54
N ALA A 141 11.46 -3.29 -0.48
CA ALA A 141 12.86 -3.50 -0.16
C ALA A 141 13.63 -4.21 -1.28
N GLU A 142 13.00 -5.19 -1.95
CA GLU A 142 13.57 -5.86 -3.13
C GLU A 142 13.80 -4.87 -4.27
N GLY A 143 12.82 -4.04 -4.62
CA GLY A 143 12.98 -3.02 -5.68
C GLY A 143 13.98 -1.91 -5.34
N ILE A 144 14.07 -1.54 -4.06
CA ILE A 144 15.08 -0.59 -3.57
C ILE A 144 16.48 -1.19 -3.69
N LEU A 145 16.66 -2.47 -3.32
CA LEU A 145 17.93 -3.16 -3.42
C LEU A 145 18.38 -3.36 -4.87
N GLU A 146 17.45 -3.69 -5.78
CA GLU A 146 17.71 -3.76 -7.22
C GLU A 146 18.34 -2.46 -7.74
N ARG A 147 17.84 -1.31 -7.27
CA ARG A 147 18.32 0.02 -7.66
C ARG A 147 19.61 0.43 -6.94
N ALA A 148 19.75 0.12 -5.66
CA ALA A 148 20.92 0.47 -4.85
C ALA A 148 22.16 -0.38 -5.17
N GLY A 149 21.96 -1.54 -5.80
CA GLY A 149 23.01 -2.53 -6.05
C GLY A 149 23.18 -3.52 -4.89
N ALA A 150 23.53 -4.75 -5.22
CA ALA A 150 23.62 -5.84 -4.27
C ALA A 150 24.76 -5.63 -3.24
N GLY A 151 24.47 -5.97 -1.98
CA GLY A 151 25.43 -5.96 -0.88
C GLY A 151 24.70 -6.12 0.46
N PRO A 152 25.34 -6.68 1.50
CA PRO A 152 24.69 -6.92 2.79
C PRO A 152 24.25 -5.62 3.49
N GLU A 153 25.06 -4.56 3.39
CA GLU A 153 24.73 -3.24 3.94
C GLU A 153 23.56 -2.60 3.17
N ASN A 154 23.61 -2.62 1.83
CA ASN A 154 22.51 -2.14 1.00
C ASN A 154 21.22 -2.92 1.23
N ALA A 155 21.29 -4.24 1.45
CA ALA A 155 20.12 -5.06 1.75
C ALA A 155 19.47 -4.67 3.09
N LEU A 156 20.28 -4.39 4.12
CA LEU A 156 19.79 -3.92 5.41
C LEU A 156 19.16 -2.52 5.28
N ASN A 157 19.85 -1.60 4.61
CA ASN A 157 19.39 -0.23 4.40
C ASN A 157 18.15 -0.16 3.49
N ALA A 158 18.04 -1.04 2.50
CA ALA A 158 16.87 -1.13 1.64
C ALA A 158 15.61 -1.57 2.42
N ARG A 159 15.77 -2.54 3.33
CA ARG A 159 14.70 -2.95 4.24
C ARG A 159 14.30 -1.84 5.20
N LEU A 160 15.27 -1.13 5.77
CA LEU A 160 15.00 0.01 6.65
C LEU A 160 14.24 1.11 5.90
N MET A 161 14.71 1.50 4.71
CA MET A 161 14.05 2.52 3.88
C MET A 161 12.62 2.11 3.51
N ALA A 162 12.42 0.86 3.10
CA ALA A 162 11.09 0.33 2.79
C ALA A 162 10.15 0.39 4.01
N ALA A 163 10.64 0.02 5.20
CA ALA A 163 9.87 0.08 6.44
C ALA A 163 9.51 1.53 6.83
N ILE A 164 10.42 2.48 6.63
CA ILE A 164 10.16 3.91 6.89
C ILE A 164 9.07 4.43 5.93
N VAL A 165 9.19 4.15 4.64
CA VAL A 165 8.22 4.59 3.62
C VAL A 165 6.86 3.94 3.87
N GLU A 166 6.82 2.63 4.14
CA GLU A 166 5.59 1.91 4.50
C GLU A 166 4.94 2.51 5.75
N SER A 167 5.74 2.83 6.77
CA SER A 167 5.24 3.40 8.02
C SER A 167 4.65 4.79 7.82
N ALA A 168 5.28 5.64 7.01
CA ALA A 168 4.75 6.96 6.64
C ALA A 168 3.41 6.84 5.93
N VAL A 169 3.31 5.95 4.93
CA VAL A 169 2.06 5.68 4.20
C VAL A 169 0.97 5.12 5.10
N LYS A 170 1.29 4.10 5.91
CA LYS A 170 0.33 3.47 6.83
C LYS A 170 -0.16 4.46 7.88
N THR A 171 0.73 5.30 8.41
CA THR A 171 0.38 6.35 9.37
C THR A 171 -0.56 7.38 8.75
N ALA A 172 -0.23 7.90 7.57
CA ALA A 172 -1.10 8.82 6.82
C ALA A 172 -2.47 8.18 6.57
N PHE A 173 -2.50 6.89 6.23
CA PHE A 173 -3.73 6.17 5.94
C PHE A 173 -4.63 6.05 7.17
N PHE A 174 -4.08 5.64 8.33
CA PHE A 174 -4.84 5.60 9.57
C PHE A 174 -5.29 6.99 10.02
N HIS A 175 -4.43 8.00 9.91
CA HIS A 175 -4.79 9.39 10.21
C HIS A 175 -5.97 9.86 9.37
N TRP A 176 -5.91 9.62 8.06
CA TRP A 176 -6.98 9.96 7.12
C TRP A 176 -8.28 9.21 7.42
N LEU A 177 -8.22 7.91 7.75
CA LEU A 177 -9.39 7.13 8.17
C LEU A 177 -10.01 7.68 9.47
N MET A 178 -9.19 8.00 10.46
CA MET A 178 -9.65 8.46 11.78
C MET A 178 -10.22 9.88 11.74
N ASN A 179 -9.69 10.74 10.86
CA ASN A 179 -10.16 12.12 10.67
C ASN A 179 -11.20 12.27 9.55
N GLU A 180 -11.84 11.17 9.13
CA GLU A 180 -12.91 11.14 8.12
C GLU A 180 -12.56 11.83 6.79
N GLY A 181 -11.28 11.82 6.39
CA GLY A 181 -10.80 12.48 5.16
C GLY A 181 -10.97 14.00 5.18
N THR A 182 -10.84 14.63 6.35
CA THR A 182 -10.84 16.10 6.47
C THR A 182 -9.55 16.71 5.94
N GLU A 183 -8.41 16.04 6.17
CA GLU A 183 -7.11 16.41 5.64
C GLU A 183 -6.77 15.62 4.36
N PRO A 184 -6.09 16.22 3.37
CA PRO A 184 -5.72 15.54 2.14
C PRO A 184 -4.69 14.43 2.43
N PHE A 185 -5.03 13.20 2.04
CA PHE A 185 -4.20 12.01 2.30
C PHE A 185 -2.80 12.17 1.67
N LEU A 186 -2.72 12.67 0.44
CA LEU A 186 -1.46 12.80 -0.27
C LEU A 186 -0.53 13.83 0.35
N GLU A 187 -1.09 14.95 0.83
CA GLU A 187 -0.33 15.96 1.55
C GLU A 187 0.22 15.39 2.86
N THR A 188 -0.57 14.61 3.58
CA THR A 188 -0.10 13.91 4.79
C THR A 188 1.03 12.93 4.48
N VAL A 189 0.92 12.12 3.41
CA VAL A 189 2.01 11.21 3.00
C VAL A 189 3.28 11.99 2.67
N SER A 190 3.16 13.05 1.88
CA SER A 190 4.29 13.90 1.50
C SER A 190 4.97 14.52 2.73
N ALA A 191 4.19 15.03 3.68
CA ALA A 191 4.70 15.62 4.92
C ALA A 191 5.43 14.57 5.77
N LEU A 192 4.86 13.37 5.94
CA LEU A 192 5.49 12.30 6.72
C LEU A 192 6.77 11.75 6.08
N LEU A 193 6.82 11.66 4.75
CA LEU A 193 8.06 11.31 4.05
C LEU A 193 9.12 12.40 4.26
N HIS A 194 8.75 13.68 4.20
CA HIS A 194 9.68 14.77 4.47
C HIS A 194 10.23 14.73 5.91
N GLU A 195 9.35 14.57 6.90
CA GLU A 195 9.74 14.41 8.31
C GLU A 195 10.67 13.20 8.49
N ALA A 196 10.33 12.05 7.90
CA ALA A 196 11.14 10.84 8.01
C ALA A 196 12.55 11.02 7.43
N ALA A 197 12.67 11.71 6.29
CA ALA A 197 13.96 12.04 5.67
C ALA A 197 14.86 12.89 6.59
N ALA A 198 14.23 13.80 7.35
CA ALA A 198 14.91 14.73 8.24
C ALA A 198 15.13 14.18 9.67
N GLY A 199 14.65 12.96 9.98
CA GLY A 199 14.74 12.38 11.32
C GLY A 199 13.67 12.85 12.30
N VAL A 200 12.48 13.19 11.79
CA VAL A 200 11.29 13.62 12.54
C VAL A 200 11.52 14.85 13.44
N PRO A 201 12.08 15.96 12.89
CA PRO A 201 12.46 17.12 13.68
C PRO A 201 11.27 17.84 14.34
N SER A 202 10.06 17.65 13.81
CA SER A 202 8.84 18.24 14.38
C SER A 202 8.39 17.53 15.67
N LEU A 203 8.93 16.35 15.98
CA LEU A 203 8.64 15.65 17.23
C LEU A 203 9.42 16.26 18.40
N THR A 204 8.87 17.31 18.99
CA THR A 204 9.46 17.98 20.16
C THR A 204 8.90 17.44 21.47
N GLY A 205 9.75 17.37 22.51
CA GLY A 205 9.28 17.15 23.88
C GLY A 205 8.44 18.33 24.41
N PRO A 206 7.73 18.16 25.54
CA PRO A 206 6.99 19.26 26.15
C PRO A 206 7.91 20.45 26.45
N GLU A 207 7.48 21.67 26.12
CA GLU A 207 8.24 22.87 26.50
C GLU A 207 8.45 22.90 28.02
N PRO A 208 9.68 23.16 28.50
CA PRO A 208 9.93 23.23 29.93
C PRO A 208 9.09 24.37 30.54
N VAL A 209 8.27 24.03 31.54
CA VAL A 209 7.49 25.00 32.32
C VAL A 209 8.46 26.02 32.93
N LYS A 210 8.42 27.28 32.45
CA LYS A 210 9.18 28.39 33.04
C LYS A 210 8.76 28.51 34.50
N LYS A 211 9.60 28.05 35.43
CA LYS A 211 9.38 28.26 36.86
C LYS A 211 9.32 29.78 37.11
N PRO A 212 8.31 30.30 37.82
CA PRO A 212 8.28 31.71 38.16
C PRO A 212 9.53 32.04 38.98
N ASN A 213 10.26 33.07 38.57
CA ASN A 213 11.38 33.61 39.32
C ASN A 213 10.89 33.93 40.74
N LYS A 214 11.45 33.25 41.75
CA LYS A 214 11.28 33.68 43.14
C LYS A 214 12.03 35.01 43.28
N GLN A 215 11.28 36.08 43.49
CA GLN A 215 11.78 37.36 44.02
C GLN A 215 12.20 37.20 45.47
#